data_AF-A0AAV3Y8P9-F1
#
_entry.id   AF-A0AAV3Y8P9-F1
#
_cell.length_a   1.000
_cell.length_b   1.000
_cell.length_c   1.000
_cell.angle_alpha   90.00
_cell.angle_beta   90.00
_cell.angle_gamma   90.00
#
_symmetry.space_group_name_H-M   'P 1'
#
loop_
_entity.id
_entity.type
_entity.pdbx_description
1 polymer ?
#
loop_
_entity_poly.entity_id
_entity_poly.type
_entity_poly.pdbx_seq_one_letter_code
_entity_poly.pdbx_strand_id
1 'polypeptide(L)'
;MAELFTPTLNCSKTDITSQATLWMTSVVFRVYIPSVLSAFSLASNIINILVFSRMGLKDGATATFLVLSVSDGATEFYGLLYSILITIRYFGHLLLQSNSGAESTDEYHPPCSHSHPRFRQTSPSY
;
A
#
# COMPACT_ATOMS: atom_id res chain seq x y z
N MET A 1 -29.19 31.85 -27.03
CA MET A 1 -29.10 30.74 -26.07
C MET A 1 -28.64 29.50 -26.82
N ALA A 2 -27.38 29.11 -26.60
CA ALA A 2 -26.90 27.75 -26.82
C ALA A 2 -25.56 27.68 -26.10
N GLU A 3 -25.57 27.14 -24.89
CA GLU A 3 -24.36 26.82 -24.14
C GLU A 3 -23.64 25.70 -24.89
N LEU A 4 -22.46 26.04 -25.42
CA LEU A 4 -21.56 25.10 -26.07
C LEU A 4 -20.85 24.30 -24.98
N PHE A 5 -21.52 23.25 -24.51
CA PHE A 5 -20.95 22.30 -23.56
C PHE A 5 -19.83 21.52 -24.25
N THR A 6 -18.58 21.79 -23.89
CA THR A 6 -17.40 21.02 -24.29
C THR A 6 -16.97 20.10 -23.13
N PRO A 7 -17.31 18.80 -23.15
CA PRO A 7 -16.73 17.86 -22.21
C PRO A 7 -15.77 16.93 -22.95
N THR A 8 -14.57 17.37 -23.30
CA THR A 8 -13.55 16.44 -23.83
C THR A 8 -12.15 16.89 -23.43
N LEU A 9 -11.49 16.13 -22.54
CA LEU A 9 -10.03 15.96 -22.34
C LEU A 9 -9.54 15.84 -20.88
N ASN A 10 -10.34 15.34 -19.93
CA ASN A 10 -9.82 14.96 -18.60
C ASN A 10 -9.88 13.44 -18.29
N CYS A 11 -10.36 12.60 -19.22
CA CYS A 11 -10.73 11.21 -18.93
C CYS A 11 -9.59 10.17 -19.02
N SER A 12 -8.34 10.50 -18.67
CA SER A 12 -7.26 9.50 -18.72
C SER A 12 -6.13 9.71 -17.72
N LYS A 13 -5.82 10.95 -17.33
CA LYS A 13 -4.75 11.20 -16.34
C LYS A 13 -5.13 10.90 -14.90
N THR A 14 -6.41 11.06 -14.54
CA THR A 14 -6.91 10.85 -13.16
C THR A 14 -7.09 9.39 -12.79
N ASP A 15 -7.43 8.51 -13.75
CA ASP A 15 -7.63 7.08 -13.48
C ASP A 15 -6.32 6.35 -13.17
N ILE A 16 -5.27 6.64 -13.94
CA ILE A 16 -3.96 5.98 -13.79
C ILE A 16 -3.26 6.45 -12.51
N THR A 17 -3.39 7.74 -12.16
CA THR A 17 -2.89 8.26 -10.87
C THR A 17 -3.69 7.69 -9.71
N SER A 18 -5.02 7.58 -9.81
CA SER A 18 -5.84 6.99 -8.75
C SER A 18 -5.48 5.53 -8.48
N GLN A 19 -5.28 4.73 -9.53
CA GLN A 19 -4.92 3.32 -9.37
C GLN A 19 -3.53 3.18 -8.74
N ALA A 20 -2.50 3.84 -9.29
CA ALA A 20 -1.15 3.82 -8.72
C ALA A 20 -1.10 4.34 -7.27
N THR A 21 -1.86 5.40 -6.96
CA THR A 21 -1.98 5.90 -5.59
C THR A 21 -2.61 4.86 -4.67
N LEU A 22 -3.70 4.20 -5.04
CA LEU A 22 -4.32 3.14 -4.21
C LEU A 22 -3.35 2.00 -3.88
N TRP A 23 -2.54 1.57 -4.86
CA TRP A 23 -1.51 0.56 -4.65
C TRP A 23 -0.45 1.04 -3.64
N MET A 24 0.06 2.26 -3.81
CA MET A 24 1.05 2.85 -2.90
C MET A 24 0.50 3.04 -1.48
N THR A 25 -0.72 3.56 -1.35
CA THR A 25 -1.36 3.76 -0.04
C THR A 25 -1.60 2.43 0.67
N SER A 26 -2.00 1.38 -0.08
CA SER A 26 -2.16 0.04 0.48
C SER A 26 -0.84 -0.54 0.99
N VAL A 27 0.25 -0.36 0.26
CA VAL A 27 1.60 -0.81 0.69
C VAL A 27 2.05 -0.03 1.93
N VAL A 28 1.88 1.29 1.94
CA VAL A 28 2.25 2.13 3.09
C VAL A 28 1.45 1.73 4.32
N PHE A 29 0.13 1.56 4.24
CA PHE A 29 -0.68 1.15 5.37
C PHE A 29 -0.34 -0.26 5.89
N ARG A 30 -0.05 -1.20 4.98
CA ARG A 30 0.21 -2.61 5.35
C ARG A 30 1.63 -2.86 5.84
N VAL A 31 2.60 -2.04 5.44
CA VAL A 31 4.01 -2.26 5.78
C VAL A 31 4.51 -1.21 6.75
N TYR A 32 4.28 0.07 6.47
CA TYR A 32 4.89 1.17 7.24
C TYR A 32 4.27 1.29 8.63
N ILE A 33 2.94 1.38 8.74
CA ILE A 33 2.25 1.54 10.03
C ILE A 33 2.59 0.39 11.01
N PRO A 34 2.44 -0.90 10.66
CA PRO A 34 2.75 -1.97 11.59
C PRO A 34 4.24 -2.09 11.91
N SER A 35 5.14 -1.75 10.97
CA SER A 35 6.58 -1.73 11.25
C SER A 35 6.95 -0.65 12.27
N VAL A 36 6.37 0.54 12.16
CA VAL A 36 6.60 1.63 13.11
C VAL A 36 5.99 1.30 14.47
N LEU A 37 4.74 0.83 14.50
CA LEU A 37 4.07 0.45 15.75
C LEU A 37 4.85 -0.62 16.50
N SER A 38 5.30 -1.66 15.79
CA SER A 38 6.06 -2.74 16.42
C SER A 38 7.44 -2.32 16.88
N ALA A 39 8.12 -1.42 16.15
CA ALA A 39 9.38 -0.84 16.63
C ALA A 39 9.21 -0.08 17.95
N PHE A 40 8.14 0.74 18.08
CA PHE A 40 7.83 1.45 19.33
C PHE A 40 7.45 0.50 20.46
N SER A 41 6.63 -0.51 20.18
CA SER A 41 6.20 -1.49 21.18
C SER A 41 7.37 -2.34 21.68
N LEU A 42 8.26 -2.76 20.78
CA LEU A 42 9.48 -3.49 21.13
C LEU A 42 10.42 -2.62 21.98
N ALA A 43 10.59 -1.33 21.65
CA ALA A 43 11.36 -0.40 22.47
C ALA A 43 10.76 -0.22 23.88
N SER A 44 9.42 -0.08 23.97
CA SER A 44 8.72 0.03 25.27
C SER A 44 8.90 -1.23 26.11
N ASN A 45 8.78 -2.42 25.51
CA ASN A 45 8.98 -3.68 26.21
C ASN A 45 10.42 -3.89 26.67
N ILE A 46 11.43 -3.49 25.88
CA ILE A 46 12.84 -3.51 26.31
C ILE A 46 13.05 -2.62 27.54
N ILE A 47 12.48 -1.41 27.53
CA ILE A 47 12.57 -0.48 28.67
C ILE A 47 11.92 -1.12 29.90
N ASN A 48 10.73 -1.71 29.77
CA ASN A 48 10.07 -2.41 30.87
C ASN A 48 10.91 -3.55 31.43
N ILE A 49 11.51 -4.38 30.56
CA ILE A 49 12.41 -5.46 30.99
C ILE A 49 13.61 -4.92 31.77
N LEU A 50 14.23 -3.83 31.29
CA LEU A 50 15.36 -3.19 31.97
C LEU A 50 14.96 -2.62 33.34
N VAL A 51 13.82 -1.94 33.42
CA VAL A 51 13.31 -1.35 34.66
C VAL A 51 12.97 -2.44 35.68
N PHE A 52 12.22 -3.47 35.28
CA PHE A 52 11.84 -4.56 36.17
C PHE A 52 13.04 -5.41 36.60
N SER A 53 14.01 -5.63 35.71
CA SER A 53 15.26 -6.31 36.08
C SER A 53 16.06 -5.53 37.13
N ARG A 54 16.00 -4.19 37.11
CA ARG A 54 16.69 -3.32 38.07
C ARG A 54 15.96 -3.16 39.40
N MET A 55 14.62 -3.22 39.39
CA MET A 55 13.82 -3.20 40.63
C MET A 55 13.98 -4.46 41.48
N GLY A 56 14.41 -5.56 40.86
CA GLY A 56 14.62 -6.84 41.54
C GLY A 56 13.30 -7.60 41.75
N LEU A 57 13.35 -8.92 41.54
CA LEU A 57 12.21 -9.84 41.63
C LEU A 57 11.77 -10.13 43.07
N LYS A 58 11.83 -9.14 43.97
CA LYS A 58 11.41 -9.34 45.37
C LYS A 58 9.91 -9.39 45.55
N ASP A 59 9.15 -8.94 44.55
CA ASP A 59 7.69 -8.89 44.59
C ASP A 59 7.09 -9.71 43.43
N GLY A 60 6.07 -10.52 43.73
CA GLY A 60 5.45 -11.44 42.76
C GLY A 60 4.75 -10.71 41.60
N ALA A 61 4.28 -9.50 41.87
CA ALA A 61 3.71 -8.63 40.84
C ALA A 61 4.77 -8.23 39.79
N THR A 62 5.96 -7.82 40.23
CA THR A 62 7.08 -7.41 39.36
C THR A 62 7.55 -8.55 38.45
N ALA A 63 7.57 -9.78 38.98
CA ALA A 63 7.89 -10.97 38.19
C ALA A 63 6.85 -11.22 37.08
N THR A 64 5.57 -11.02 37.38
CA THR A 64 4.48 -11.20 36.41
C THR A 64 4.55 -10.15 35.29
N PHE A 65 4.81 -8.88 35.63
CA PHE A 65 5.00 -7.82 34.64
C PHE A 65 6.24 -8.03 33.76
N LEU A 66 7.32 -8.57 34.33
CA LEU A 66 8.52 -8.91 33.55
C LEU A 66 8.21 -10.02 32.53
N VAL A 67 7.52 -11.09 32.95
CA VAL A 67 7.12 -12.17 32.03
C VAL A 67 6.18 -11.66 30.93
N LEU A 68 5.23 -10.79 31.27
CA LEU A 68 4.36 -10.14 30.29
C LEU A 68 5.15 -9.33 29.26
N SER A 69 6.04 -8.43 29.70
CA SER A 69 6.85 -7.64 28.75
C SER A 69 7.81 -8.49 27.90
N VAL A 70 8.31 -9.61 28.42
CA VAL A 70 9.10 -10.57 27.62
C VAL A 70 8.22 -11.26 26.57
N SER A 71 7.02 -11.70 26.95
CA SER A 71 6.05 -12.34 26.03
C SER A 71 5.61 -11.40 24.92
N ASP A 72 5.27 -10.16 25.27
CA ASP A 72 4.88 -9.14 24.31
C ASP A 72 6.06 -8.80 23.38
N GLY A 73 7.25 -8.59 23.94
CA GLY A 73 8.46 -8.34 23.16
C GLY A 73 8.79 -9.47 22.18
N ALA A 74 8.61 -10.73 22.58
CA ALA A 74 8.81 -11.88 21.69
C ALA A 74 7.77 -11.92 20.56
N THR A 75 6.49 -11.72 20.89
CA THR A 75 5.39 -11.73 19.91
C THR A 75 5.56 -10.62 18.87
N GLU A 76 5.91 -9.42 19.32
CA GLU A 76 6.23 -8.26 18.51
C GLU A 76 7.43 -8.54 17.57
N PHE A 77 8.48 -9.17 18.09
CA PHE A 77 9.65 -9.54 17.30
C PHE A 77 9.34 -10.56 16.20
N TYR A 78 8.52 -11.57 16.50
CA TYR A 78 8.03 -12.52 15.49
C TYR A 78 7.17 -11.84 14.43
N GLY A 79 6.30 -10.90 14.83
CA GLY A 79 5.48 -10.11 13.90
C GLY A 79 6.33 -9.26 12.95
N LEU A 80 7.38 -8.63 13.46
CA LEU A 80 8.35 -7.87 12.67
C LEU A 80 9.07 -8.76 11.65
N LEU A 81 9.62 -9.89 12.08
CA LEU A 81 10.29 -10.83 11.19
C LEU A 81 9.37 -11.31 10.07
N TYR A 82 8.13 -11.66 10.41
CA TYR A 82 7.13 -12.08 9.43
C TYR A 82 6.79 -10.97 8.42
N SER A 83 6.62 -9.73 8.89
CA SER A 83 6.38 -8.56 8.04
C SER A 83 7.55 -8.30 7.08
N ILE A 84 8.80 -8.40 7.57
CA ILE A 84 10.01 -8.24 6.76
C ILE A 84 10.09 -9.33 5.69
N LEU A 85 9.85 -10.60 6.04
CA LEU A 85 9.87 -11.71 5.09
C LEU A 85 8.81 -11.54 3.99
N ILE A 86 7.61 -11.12 4.36
CA ILE A 86 6.55 -10.79 3.40
C ILE A 86 6.98 -9.65 2.48
N THR A 87 7.53 -8.58 3.04
CA THR A 87 7.98 -7.42 2.27
C THR A 87 9.06 -7.80 1.26
N ILE A 88 10.04 -8.61 1.66
CA ILE A 88 11.08 -9.15 0.78
C ILE A 88 10.46 -9.98 -0.35
N ARG A 89 9.49 -10.84 -0.04
CA ARG A 89 8.79 -11.66 -1.04
C ARG A 89 8.03 -10.81 -2.06
N TYR A 90 7.32 -9.77 -1.60
CA TYR A 90 6.62 -8.82 -2.47
C TYR A 90 7.60 -8.05 -3.35
N PHE A 91 8.70 -7.56 -2.78
CA PHE A 91 9.73 -6.84 -3.53
C PHE A 91 10.39 -7.75 -4.58
N GLY A 92 10.66 -9.01 -4.24
CA GLY A 92 11.16 -10.02 -5.19
C GLY A 92 10.21 -10.26 -6.36
N HIS A 93 8.90 -10.32 -6.11
CA HIS A 93 7.91 -10.45 -7.19
C HIS A 93 7.87 -9.21 -8.10
N LEU A 94 7.98 -8.01 -7.53
CA LEU A 94 8.05 -6.76 -8.31
C LEU A 94 9.31 -6.68 -9.18
N LEU A 95 10.46 -7.11 -8.65
CA LEU A 95 11.70 -7.15 -9.42
C LEU A 95 11.63 -8.14 -10.60
N LEU A 96 11.01 -9.31 -10.41
CA LEU A 96 10.80 -10.27 -11.49
C LEU A 96 9.88 -9.72 -12.58
N GLN A 97 8.84 -8.98 -12.19
CA GLN A 97 7.91 -8.36 -13.14
C GLN A 97 8.57 -7.21 -13.92
N SER A 98 9.41 -6.41 -13.25
CA SER A 98 10.21 -5.35 -13.90
C SER A 98 11.15 -5.92 -14.97
N ASN A 99 11.79 -7.05 -14.68
CA ASN A 99 12.71 -7.70 -15.64
C ASN A 99 11.97 -8.33 -16.83
N SER A 100 10.74 -8.79 -16.63
CA SER A 100 9.90 -9.38 -17.69
C SER A 100 9.23 -8.33 -18.57
N GLY A 101 9.02 -7.11 -18.07
CA GLY A 101 8.40 -6.00 -18.82
C GLY A 101 9.35 -5.25 -19.76
N ALA A 102 10.65 -5.53 -19.72
CA ALA A 102 11.64 -4.91 -20.62
C ALA A 102 11.66 -5.53 -22.03
N GLU A 103 10.91 -6.61 -22.29
CA GLU A 103 10.90 -7.34 -23.56
C GLU A 103 9.62 -7.10 -24.39
N SER A 104 8.99 -5.93 -24.27
CA SER A 104 7.86 -5.57 -25.14
C SER A 104 7.77 -4.06 -25.39
N THR A 105 8.86 -3.47 -25.87
CA THR A 105 8.78 -2.35 -26.82
C THR A 105 8.74 -2.92 -28.21
N ASP A 106 7.57 -3.35 -28.67
CA ASP A 106 7.19 -3.19 -30.06
C ASP A 106 5.66 -3.20 -30.18
N GLU A 107 5.15 -2.16 -30.84
CA GLU A 107 3.81 -2.04 -31.41
C GLU A 107 2.62 -1.73 -30.48
N TYR A 108 2.60 -0.50 -29.91
CA TYR A 108 1.34 0.12 -29.48
C TYR A 108 0.70 0.88 -30.66
N HIS A 109 -0.17 0.20 -31.40
CA HIS A 109 -1.10 0.84 -32.35
C HIS A 109 -2.34 1.32 -31.58
N PRO A 110 -2.61 2.63 -31.44
CA PRO A 110 -3.86 3.09 -30.85
C PRO A 110 -5.03 2.90 -31.84
N PRO A 111 -6.14 2.24 -31.46
CA PRO A 111 -7.38 2.41 -32.20
C PRO A 111 -8.00 3.75 -31.78
N CYS A 112 -7.60 4.83 -32.46
CA CYS A 112 -8.47 6.01 -32.57
C CYS A 112 -9.64 5.63 -33.47
N SER A 113 -10.63 4.92 -32.92
CA SER A 113 -11.89 4.67 -33.60
C SER A 113 -12.68 5.98 -33.60
N HIS A 114 -12.47 6.77 -34.65
CA HIS A 114 -13.33 7.89 -35.03
C HIS A 114 -14.72 7.34 -35.38
N SER A 115 -15.59 7.19 -34.38
CA SER A 115 -17.02 7.05 -34.62
C SER A 115 -17.58 8.43 -35.01
N HIS A 116 -17.57 8.69 -36.32
CA HIS A 116 -18.28 9.80 -36.95
C HIS A 116 -19.75 9.81 -36.50
N PRO A 117 -20.31 10.90 -35.95
CA PRO A 117 -21.74 11.06 -35.90
C PRO A 117 -22.24 11.25 -37.33
N ARG A 118 -22.91 10.22 -37.89
CA ARG A 118 -23.70 10.36 -39.11
C ARG A 118 -24.79 11.40 -38.85
N PHE A 119 -24.65 12.56 -39.48
CA PHE A 119 -25.75 13.49 -39.69
C PHE A 119 -26.89 12.74 -40.41
N ARG A 120 -27.99 12.50 -39.71
CA ARG A 120 -29.25 12.11 -40.34
C ARG A 120 -30.01 13.40 -40.66
N GLN A 121 -29.79 13.92 -41.87
CA GLN A 121 -30.74 14.84 -42.49
C GLN A 121 -32.05 14.08 -42.72
N THR A 122 -33.11 14.47 -42.02
CA THR A 122 -34.48 14.21 -42.43
C THR A 122 -35.26 15.52 -42.33
N SER A 123 -35.26 16.25 -43.44
CA SER A 123 -36.41 17.04 -43.89
C SER A 123 -36.95 16.33 -45.16
N PRO A 124 -38.16 16.60 -45.67
CA PRO A 124 -39.20 17.55 -45.26
C PRO A 124 -40.65 16.95 -45.32
N SER A 125 -41.65 17.86 -45.29
CA SER A 125 -43.05 17.73 -45.75
C SER A 125 -44.05 17.28 -44.67
N TYR A 126 -45.06 18.04 -44.25
CA TYR A 126 -45.88 19.09 -44.89
C TYR A 126 -46.16 20.26 -43.93
#